data_AF-A0A967NZJ5-F1
#
_entry.id   AF-A0A967NZJ5-F1
#
_cell.length_a   1.000
_cell.length_b   1.000
_cell.length_c   1.000
_cell.angle_alpha   90.00
_cell.angle_beta   90.00
_cell.angle_gamma   90.00
#
_symmetry.space_group_name_H-M   'P 1'
#
loop_
_entity.id
_entity.type
_entity.pdbx_description
1 polymer ?
#
loop_
_entity_poly.entity_id
_entity_poly.type
_entity_poly.pdbx_seq_one_letter_code
_entity_poly.pdbx_strand_id
1 'polypeptide(L)'
;MAQTQLLSRRDFLKLSASALAVIGMQPWKQRLALADFPQAERLGRVAVGKVDIKNRPDVESNTIGVLYEDNVVPWLRETPGRQPYRSNQKWVETPDGYIWSPHLQPVRNDLNTPVITLPNTSLGSGMWVEVSVPYVDLILANPPARSPWLEYRLEYGPIPRLYYSQIVWIDGVKTDAQDNIWYRVSEPYGSYGDIFWALAEGFRPITQEEVEPISPEVEQKRIIVDVSNQSISCYEGNTEVYFARISSGAKFDAQGNEV
;
A
#
# COMPACT_ATOMS: atom_id res chain seq x y z
N MET A 1 -7.68 20.41 -58.64
CA MET A 1 -9.08 20.13 -58.23
C MET A 1 -9.14 18.69 -57.76
N ALA A 2 -9.20 18.45 -56.44
CA ALA A 2 -9.36 17.11 -55.90
C ALA A 2 -10.86 16.79 -55.81
N GLN A 3 -11.30 15.76 -56.52
CA GLN A 3 -12.67 15.26 -56.45
C GLN A 3 -12.88 14.56 -55.11
N THR A 4 -13.80 15.09 -54.30
CA THR A 4 -14.28 14.44 -53.08
C THR A 4 -15.12 13.23 -53.49
N GLN A 5 -14.57 12.01 -53.42
CA GLN A 5 -15.39 10.82 -53.60
C GLN A 5 -16.35 10.69 -52.42
N LEU A 6 -17.65 10.74 -52.71
CA LEU A 6 -18.72 10.57 -51.74
C LEU A 6 -18.83 9.09 -51.36
N LEU A 7 -18.54 8.76 -50.10
CA LEU A 7 -18.72 7.42 -49.54
C LEU A 7 -20.18 6.97 -49.68
N SER A 8 -20.40 5.77 -50.23
CA SER A 8 -21.75 5.20 -50.31
C SER A 8 -22.23 4.75 -48.93
N ARG A 9 -23.56 4.74 -48.71
CA ARG A 9 -24.17 4.28 -47.43
C ARG A 9 -23.72 2.87 -47.04
N ARG A 10 -23.53 1.99 -48.03
CA ARG A 10 -23.07 0.61 -47.82
C ARG A 10 -21.61 0.56 -47.38
N ASP A 11 -20.76 1.42 -47.94
CA ASP A 11 -19.35 1.49 -47.58
C ASP A 11 -19.17 2.13 -46.20
N PHE A 12 -20.00 3.12 -45.86
CA PHE A 12 -20.07 3.68 -44.51
C PHE A 12 -20.44 2.62 -43.47
N LEU A 13 -21.46 1.79 -43.75
CA LEU A 13 -21.87 0.72 -42.82
C LEU A 13 -20.81 -0.37 -42.66
N LYS A 14 -20.13 -0.75 -43.75
CA LYS A 14 -19.01 -1.70 -43.67
C LYS A 14 -17.85 -1.12 -42.87
N LEU A 15 -17.48 0.13 -43.12
CA LEU A 15 -16.40 0.81 -42.40
C LEU A 15 -16.73 0.96 -40.91
N SER A 16 -17.99 1.30 -40.59
CA SER A 16 -18.47 1.41 -39.21
C SER A 16 -18.46 0.05 -38.50
N ALA A 17 -18.90 -1.02 -39.16
CA ALA A 17 -18.86 -2.37 -38.61
C ALA A 17 -17.42 -2.85 -38.38
N SER A 18 -16.50 -2.55 -39.29
CA SER A 18 -15.07 -2.85 -39.13
C SER A 18 -14.45 -2.05 -37.97
N ALA A 19 -14.80 -0.76 -37.82
CA ALA A 19 -14.34 0.06 -36.70
C ALA A 19 -14.86 -0.45 -35.36
N LEU A 20 -16.14 -0.85 -35.27
CA LEU A 20 -16.73 -1.44 -34.07
C LEU A 20 -16.12 -2.82 -33.74
N ALA A 21 -15.78 -3.63 -34.75
CA ALA A 21 -15.08 -4.89 -34.54
C ALA A 21 -13.66 -4.69 -33.98
N VAL A 22 -12.93 -3.67 -34.44
CA VAL A 22 -11.60 -3.31 -33.91
C VAL A 22 -11.70 -2.81 -32.46
N ILE A 23 -12.73 -2.03 -32.13
CA ILE A 23 -12.97 -1.57 -30.75
C ILE A 23 -13.39 -2.75 -29.86
N GLY A 24 -14.23 -3.67 -30.36
CA GLY A 24 -14.61 -4.89 -29.64
C GLY A 24 -13.49 -5.93 -29.48
N MET A 25 -12.45 -5.85 -30.32
CA MET A 25 -11.23 -6.67 -30.22
C MET A 25 -10.11 -6.01 -29.41
N GLN A 26 -10.22 -4.72 -29.04
CA GLN A 26 -9.32 -4.17 -28.04
C GLN A 26 -9.69 -4.81 -26.71
N PRO A 27 -8.82 -5.64 -26.12
CA PRO A 27 -9.10 -6.12 -24.78
C PRO A 27 -9.14 -4.88 -23.88
N TRP A 28 -10.26 -4.68 -23.18
CA TRP A 28 -10.31 -3.93 -21.92
C TRP A 28 -9.46 -4.67 -20.86
N LYS A 29 -8.21 -4.96 -21.18
CA LYS A 29 -7.19 -5.22 -20.17
C LYS A 29 -7.00 -3.86 -19.52
N GLN A 30 -7.59 -3.68 -18.35
CA GLN A 30 -7.13 -2.68 -17.39
C GLN A 30 -5.62 -2.84 -17.33
N ARG A 31 -4.90 -1.93 -17.99
CA ARG A 31 -3.45 -1.83 -17.87
C ARG A 31 -3.25 -1.25 -16.48
N LEU A 32 -3.22 -2.13 -15.48
CA LEU A 32 -2.71 -1.77 -14.18
C LEU A 32 -1.21 -1.58 -14.39
N ALA A 33 -0.82 -0.34 -14.64
CA ALA A 33 0.52 0.13 -14.36
C ALA A 33 0.59 0.45 -12.86
N LEU A 34 1.78 0.50 -12.28
CA LEU A 34 1.93 1.14 -10.98
C LEU A 34 1.43 2.59 -11.07
N ALA A 35 0.79 3.07 -10.01
CA ALA A 35 0.37 4.45 -9.94
C ALA A 35 1.60 5.37 -10.02
N ASP A 36 1.44 6.49 -10.71
CA ASP A 36 2.49 7.51 -10.76
C ASP A 36 2.45 8.32 -9.46
N PHE A 37 3.57 8.33 -8.74
CA PHE A 37 3.69 9.00 -7.45
C PHE A 37 4.65 10.19 -7.55
N PRO A 38 4.44 11.24 -6.72
CA PRO A 38 5.36 12.37 -6.68
C PRO A 38 6.80 11.92 -6.44
N GLN A 39 7.74 12.53 -7.17
CA GLN A 39 9.16 12.27 -7.00
C GLN A 39 9.69 13.03 -5.78
N ALA A 40 9.70 12.37 -4.63
CA ALA A 40 10.25 12.88 -3.38
C ALA A 40 10.82 11.74 -2.53
N GLU A 41 11.86 12.03 -1.75
CA GLU A 41 12.51 11.05 -0.87
C GLU A 41 11.56 10.50 0.21
N ARG A 42 10.68 11.37 0.74
CA ARG A 42 9.69 11.02 1.75
C ARG A 42 8.31 11.41 1.25
N LEU A 43 7.37 10.50 1.38
CA LEU A 43 5.98 10.68 0.96
C LEU A 43 5.04 10.44 2.13
N GLY A 44 3.82 10.97 2.03
CA GLY A 44 2.71 10.69 2.92
C GLY A 44 1.50 10.22 2.11
N ARG A 45 0.99 9.02 2.40
CA ARG A 45 -0.28 8.53 1.86
C ARG A 45 -1.42 8.90 2.82
N VAL A 46 -2.48 9.49 2.30
CA VAL A 46 -3.70 9.75 3.07
C VAL A 46 -4.34 8.43 3.49
N ALA A 47 -4.41 8.18 4.79
CA ALA A 47 -4.88 6.93 5.39
C ALA A 47 -6.30 7.03 5.99
N VAL A 48 -7.04 8.06 5.61
CA VAL A 48 -8.42 8.32 6.02
C VAL A 48 -9.24 8.75 4.80
N GLY A 49 -10.57 8.67 4.86
CA GLY A 49 -11.43 8.94 3.70
C GLY A 49 -11.25 10.33 3.06
N LYS A 50 -10.95 11.36 3.87
CA LYS A 50 -10.75 12.74 3.43
C LYS A 50 -9.87 13.51 4.42
N VAL A 51 -8.98 14.35 3.93
CA VAL A 51 -8.23 15.34 4.71
C VAL A 51 -8.34 16.73 4.12
N ASP A 52 -8.32 17.73 5.01
CA ASP A 52 -8.19 19.14 4.63
C ASP A 52 -6.72 19.55 4.64
N ILE A 53 -6.28 20.26 3.60
CA ILE A 53 -4.98 20.94 3.57
C ILE A 53 -5.17 22.33 4.17
N LYS A 54 -4.44 22.64 5.24
CA LYS A 54 -4.51 23.91 5.97
C LYS A 54 -3.41 24.86 5.52
N ASN A 55 -3.70 26.15 5.48
CA ASN A 55 -2.71 27.19 5.15
C ASN A 55 -1.59 27.31 6.21
N ARG A 56 -1.87 26.95 7.46
CA ARG A 56 -0.92 26.92 8.59
C ARG A 56 -1.14 25.64 9.39
N PRO A 57 -0.17 25.17 10.18
CA PRO A 57 -0.32 24.00 11.04
C PRO A 57 -1.21 24.34 12.26
N ASP A 58 -2.48 24.63 12.00
CA ASP A 58 -3.54 24.91 12.96
C ASP A 58 -4.87 24.45 12.36
N VAL A 59 -5.64 23.68 13.11
CA VAL A 59 -6.94 23.16 12.66
C VAL A 59 -7.93 24.28 12.29
N GLU A 60 -7.84 25.43 12.96
CA GLU A 60 -8.67 26.62 12.73
C GLU A 60 -8.14 27.49 11.58
N SER A 61 -7.00 27.15 10.99
CA SER A 61 -6.52 27.83 9.80
C SER A 61 -7.45 27.54 8.60
N ASN A 62 -7.48 28.49 7.66
CA ASN A 62 -8.19 28.33 6.40
C ASN A 62 -7.79 27.03 5.70
N THR A 63 -8.78 26.26 5.28
CA THR A 63 -8.60 25.12 4.37
C THR A 63 -8.36 25.65 2.95
N ILE A 64 -7.25 25.27 2.35
CA ILE A 64 -6.80 25.71 1.02
C ILE A 64 -6.86 24.58 -0.02
N GLY A 65 -7.14 23.35 0.41
CA GLY A 65 -7.30 22.20 -0.45
C GLY A 65 -7.89 21.01 0.29
N VAL A 66 -8.22 19.96 -0.46
CA VAL A 66 -8.73 18.70 0.07
C VAL A 66 -8.04 17.56 -0.67
N LEU A 67 -7.70 16.51 0.07
CA LEU A 67 -7.26 15.24 -0.48
C LEU A 67 -8.15 14.11 0.04
N TYR A 68 -8.24 13.04 -0.73
CA TYR A 68 -9.01 11.85 -0.40
C TYR A 68 -8.06 10.69 -0.08
N GLU A 69 -8.64 9.59 0.38
CA GLU A 69 -7.93 8.34 0.64
C GLU A 69 -7.00 7.97 -0.52
N ASP A 70 -5.84 7.44 -0.19
CA ASP A 70 -4.78 7.01 -1.11
C ASP A 70 -4.13 8.10 -1.95
N ASN A 71 -4.51 9.38 -1.80
CA ASN A 71 -3.68 10.47 -2.33
C ASN A 71 -2.31 10.46 -1.64
N VAL A 72 -1.25 10.62 -2.44
CA VAL A 72 0.14 10.63 -1.97
C VAL A 72 0.73 12.01 -2.20
N VAL A 73 1.37 12.56 -1.18
CA VAL A 73 1.98 13.90 -1.21
C VAL A 73 3.44 13.86 -0.76
N PRO A 74 4.30 14.78 -1.25
CA PRO A 74 5.62 14.98 -0.68
C PRO A 74 5.53 15.35 0.81
N TRP A 75 6.33 14.67 1.62
CA TRP A 75 6.47 14.93 3.05
C TRP A 75 7.75 15.74 3.26
N LEU A 76 7.63 17.07 3.33
CA LEU A 76 8.80 17.94 3.46
C LEU A 76 9.40 17.88 4.87
N ARG A 77 8.56 18.06 5.90
CA ARG A 77 8.97 18.00 7.30
C ARG A 77 7.78 17.91 8.25
N GLU A 78 8.07 17.54 9.50
CA GLU A 78 7.12 17.64 10.61
C GLU A 78 7.25 19.00 11.29
N THR A 79 6.13 19.65 11.58
CA THR A 79 6.04 20.93 12.29
C THR A 79 5.07 20.83 13.45
N PRO A 80 5.34 21.48 14.60
CA PRO A 80 4.37 21.55 15.68
C PRO A 80 3.23 22.51 15.28
N GLY A 81 2.01 22.14 15.64
CA GLY A 81 0.82 22.90 15.27
C GLY A 81 -0.37 22.61 16.16
N ARG A 82 -1.26 23.59 16.29
CA ARG A 82 -2.39 23.54 17.22
C ARG A 82 -3.44 22.54 16.74
N GLN A 83 -3.68 21.51 17.55
CA GLN A 83 -4.78 20.55 17.40
C GLN A 83 -5.44 20.32 18.77
N PRO A 84 -6.48 21.08 19.12
CA PRO A 84 -7.13 20.97 20.42
C PRO A 84 -7.60 19.55 20.74
N TYR A 85 -7.52 19.16 22.02
CA TYR A 85 -8.00 17.88 22.55
C TYR A 85 -7.27 16.62 22.03
N ARG A 86 -6.18 16.78 21.27
CA ARG A 86 -5.35 15.67 20.81
C ARG A 86 -3.98 15.72 21.47
N SER A 87 -3.40 14.57 21.77
CA SER A 87 -2.02 14.50 22.26
C SER A 87 -1.01 14.77 21.13
N ASN A 88 -1.31 14.32 19.91
CA ASN A 88 -0.45 14.55 18.76
C ASN A 88 -0.69 15.94 18.15
N GLN A 89 0.27 16.83 18.37
CA GLN A 89 0.32 18.21 17.84
C GLN A 89 1.18 18.32 16.57
N LYS A 90 1.54 17.20 15.92
CA LYS A 90 2.42 17.22 14.75
C LYS A 90 1.61 17.37 13.47
N TRP A 91 2.12 18.22 12.59
CA TRP A 91 1.60 18.49 11.25
C TRP A 91 2.70 18.22 10.24
N VAL A 92 2.32 17.77 9.06
CA VAL A 92 3.20 17.54 7.92
C VAL A 92 3.09 18.73 7.00
N GLU A 93 4.23 19.35 6.73
CA GLU A 93 4.33 20.35 5.67
C GLU A 93 4.50 19.65 4.32
N THR A 94 3.65 20.03 3.38
CA THR A 94 3.69 19.61 1.97
C THR A 94 3.85 20.87 1.10
N PRO A 95 4.15 20.73 -0.20
CA PRO A 95 4.21 21.88 -1.11
C PRO A 95 2.91 22.71 -1.15
N ASP A 96 1.77 22.09 -0.84
CA ASP A 96 0.44 22.68 -0.95
C ASP A 96 -0.12 23.17 0.40
N GLY A 97 0.58 22.97 1.51
CA GLY A 97 0.17 23.42 2.85
C GLY A 97 0.46 22.41 3.96
N TYR A 98 -0.41 22.36 4.96
CA TYR A 98 -0.20 21.56 6.18
C TYR A 98 -1.32 20.55 6.39
N ILE A 99 -0.96 19.30 6.68
CA ILE A 99 -1.89 18.21 6.98
C ILE A 99 -1.57 17.65 8.37
N TRP A 100 -2.58 17.38 9.18
CA TRP A 100 -2.36 16.81 10.51
C TRP A 100 -1.76 15.39 10.40
N SER A 101 -0.62 15.15 11.07
CA SER A 101 0.22 13.98 10.77
C SER A 101 -0.45 12.62 10.95
N PRO A 102 -1.36 12.40 11.93
CA PRO A 102 -2.05 11.12 12.10
C PRO A 102 -2.88 10.67 10.90
N HIS A 103 -3.24 11.57 9.99
CA HIS A 103 -3.99 11.22 8.79
C HIS A 103 -3.10 10.74 7.63
N LEU A 104 -1.78 10.82 7.78
CA LEU A 104 -0.81 10.41 6.77
C LEU A 104 -0.03 9.20 7.25
N GLN A 105 0.01 8.15 6.44
CA GLN A 105 0.98 7.08 6.54
C GLN A 105 2.29 7.56 5.89
N PRO A 106 3.43 7.59 6.62
CA PRO A 106 4.73 7.80 5.98
C PRO A 106 5.04 6.64 5.03
N VAL A 107 5.38 6.95 3.79
CA VAL A 107 5.66 5.96 2.74
C VAL A 107 6.86 6.39 1.88
N ARG A 108 7.37 5.46 1.07
CA ARG A 108 8.33 5.70 0.00
C ARG A 108 7.81 5.10 -1.30
N ASN A 109 8.46 5.44 -2.42
CA ASN A 109 8.19 4.87 -3.73
C ASN A 109 9.46 4.23 -4.29
N ASP A 110 9.89 3.14 -3.66
CA ASP A 110 11.12 2.44 -3.99
C ASP A 110 10.80 1.26 -4.92
N LEU A 111 11.00 1.44 -6.23
CA LEU A 111 10.83 0.35 -7.21
C LEU A 111 12.01 -0.63 -7.14
N ASN A 112 11.71 -1.91 -7.31
CA ASN A 112 12.69 -3.00 -7.18
C ASN A 112 12.86 -3.77 -8.48
N THR A 113 14.04 -4.37 -8.65
CA THR A 113 14.25 -5.38 -9.70
C THR A 113 13.61 -6.70 -9.28
N PRO A 114 12.62 -7.24 -10.03
CA PRO A 114 11.96 -8.47 -9.64
C PRO A 114 12.87 -9.70 -9.67
N VAL A 115 12.79 -10.52 -8.63
CA VAL A 115 13.29 -11.90 -8.61
C VAL A 115 12.39 -12.79 -9.46
N ILE A 116 12.95 -13.42 -10.49
CA ILE A 116 12.19 -14.28 -11.43
C ILE A 116 12.21 -15.75 -10.99
N THR A 117 13.27 -16.19 -10.31
CA THR A 117 13.42 -17.56 -9.81
C THR A 117 13.24 -17.57 -8.31
N LEU A 118 12.11 -18.11 -7.85
CA LEU A 118 11.79 -18.16 -6.43
C LEU A 118 12.64 -19.20 -5.70
N PRO A 119 13.15 -18.89 -4.49
CA PRO A 119 13.92 -19.83 -3.70
C PRO A 119 13.02 -20.96 -3.16
N ASN A 120 13.63 -22.11 -2.87
CA ASN A 120 12.95 -23.20 -2.17
C ASN A 120 13.08 -23.01 -0.66
N THR A 121 11.97 -23.01 0.05
CA THR A 121 11.90 -22.82 1.50
C THR A 121 11.15 -23.98 2.16
N SER A 122 11.05 -23.97 3.49
CA SER A 122 10.24 -24.94 4.25
C SER A 122 8.73 -24.86 3.92
N LEU A 123 8.25 -23.74 3.37
CA LEU A 123 6.87 -23.55 2.92
C LEU A 123 6.67 -23.91 1.44
N GLY A 124 7.72 -24.36 0.75
CA GLY A 124 7.73 -24.58 -0.69
C GLY A 124 8.49 -23.50 -1.45
N SER A 125 8.31 -23.45 -2.77
CA SER A 125 8.92 -22.42 -3.62
C SER A 125 8.23 -21.08 -3.37
N GLY A 126 9.01 -20.10 -2.91
CA GLY A 126 8.48 -18.77 -2.59
C GLY A 126 9.39 -17.94 -1.69
N MET A 127 8.99 -16.70 -1.44
CA MET A 127 9.73 -15.76 -0.59
C MET A 127 8.80 -14.76 0.09
N TRP A 128 9.22 -14.24 1.24
CA TRP A 128 8.58 -13.09 1.87
C TRP A 128 9.04 -11.81 1.21
N VAL A 129 8.10 -10.91 0.97
CA VAL A 129 8.36 -9.58 0.41
C VAL A 129 7.64 -8.52 1.22
N GLU A 130 8.20 -7.32 1.21
CA GLU A 130 7.58 -6.10 1.74
C GLU A 130 7.12 -5.21 0.58
N VAL A 131 5.93 -4.60 0.71
CA VAL A 131 5.49 -3.55 -0.21
C VAL A 131 6.32 -2.29 0.03
N SER A 132 7.02 -1.81 -0.99
CA SER A 132 7.99 -0.72 -0.90
C SER A 132 7.57 0.55 -1.65
N VAL A 133 6.34 0.54 -2.17
CA VAL A 133 5.65 1.68 -2.78
C VAL A 133 4.39 2.03 -2.00
N PRO A 134 3.79 3.22 -2.16
CA PRO A 134 2.64 3.63 -1.34
C PRO A 134 1.49 2.62 -1.32
N TYR A 135 1.19 2.03 -2.48
CA TYR A 135 0.31 0.88 -2.64
C TYR A 135 0.58 0.14 -3.96
N VAL A 136 0.15 -1.12 -4.03
CA VAL A 136 0.12 -1.93 -5.25
C VAL A 136 -1.30 -2.44 -5.47
N ASP A 137 -1.83 -2.25 -6.68
CA ASP A 137 -3.12 -2.78 -7.08
C ASP A 137 -3.06 -4.30 -7.31
N LEU A 138 -4.11 -5.00 -6.88
CA LEU A 138 -4.24 -6.44 -6.92
C LEU A 138 -5.27 -6.89 -7.96
N ILE A 139 -4.96 -7.99 -8.65
CA ILE A 139 -5.90 -8.70 -9.52
C ILE A 139 -6.21 -10.05 -8.88
N LEU A 140 -7.49 -10.36 -8.67
CA LEU A 140 -7.88 -11.69 -8.18
C LEU A 140 -7.48 -12.78 -9.18
N ALA A 141 -6.61 -13.70 -8.75
CA ALA A 141 -6.07 -14.78 -9.58
C ALA A 141 -7.03 -15.96 -9.71
N ASN A 142 -7.88 -16.17 -8.71
CA ASN A 142 -8.73 -17.35 -8.58
C ASN A 142 -10.19 -17.01 -8.26
N PRO A 143 -10.89 -16.26 -9.14
CA PRO A 143 -12.29 -15.92 -8.96
C PRO A 143 -13.18 -17.18 -8.84
N PRO A 144 -14.31 -17.12 -8.11
CA PRO A 144 -14.85 -15.94 -7.41
C PRO A 144 -14.06 -15.58 -6.14
N ALA A 145 -14.31 -14.38 -5.61
CA ALA A 145 -13.81 -13.98 -4.29
C ALA A 145 -14.37 -14.89 -3.20
N ARG A 146 -13.59 -15.14 -2.15
CA ARG A 146 -13.95 -16.03 -1.02
C ARG A 146 -14.06 -15.28 0.30
N SER A 147 -13.27 -14.22 0.49
CA SER A 147 -13.34 -13.40 1.68
C SER A 147 -14.52 -12.42 1.60
N PRO A 148 -15.32 -12.27 2.67
CA PRO A 148 -16.44 -11.33 2.68
C PRO A 148 -16.03 -9.88 2.38
N TRP A 149 -14.83 -9.49 2.83
CA TRP A 149 -14.27 -8.17 2.53
C TRP A 149 -14.02 -7.98 1.03
N LEU A 150 -13.45 -8.98 0.36
CA LEU A 150 -13.16 -8.89 -1.08
C LEU A 150 -14.44 -8.94 -1.91
N GLU A 151 -15.41 -9.78 -1.53
CA GLU A 151 -16.74 -9.81 -2.16
C GLU A 151 -17.37 -8.41 -2.16
N TYR A 152 -17.44 -7.78 -0.99
CA TYR A 152 -17.89 -6.40 -0.85
C TYR A 152 -17.06 -5.46 -1.72
N ARG A 153 -15.73 -5.51 -1.64
CA ARG A 153 -14.87 -4.58 -2.38
C ARG A 153 -15.07 -4.68 -3.90
N LEU A 154 -15.23 -5.88 -4.45
CA LEU A 154 -15.43 -6.09 -5.88
C LEU A 154 -16.84 -5.69 -6.33
N GLU A 155 -17.84 -5.79 -5.47
CA GLU A 155 -19.21 -5.33 -5.75
C GLU A 155 -19.29 -3.80 -5.86
N TYR A 156 -18.65 -3.07 -4.94
CA TYR A 156 -18.71 -1.60 -4.89
C TYR A 156 -17.63 -0.91 -5.75
N GLY A 157 -16.75 -1.68 -6.38
CA GLY A 157 -15.86 -1.22 -7.45
C GLY A 157 -14.41 -0.81 -7.10
N PRO A 158 -13.97 -0.58 -5.85
CA PRO A 158 -12.59 -0.17 -5.64
C PRO A 158 -11.62 -1.36 -5.80
N ILE A 159 -10.52 -1.13 -6.52
CA ILE A 159 -9.48 -2.15 -6.83
C ILE A 159 -8.76 -2.58 -5.55
N PRO A 160 -8.73 -3.88 -5.18
CA PRO A 160 -8.02 -4.35 -3.98
C PRO A 160 -6.55 -3.95 -4.03
N ARG A 161 -5.99 -3.59 -2.88
CA ARG A 161 -4.63 -3.04 -2.76
C ARG A 161 -3.89 -3.67 -1.60
N LEU A 162 -2.58 -3.79 -1.76
CA LEU A 162 -1.64 -3.85 -0.65
C LEU A 162 -1.01 -2.48 -0.46
N TYR A 163 -0.68 -2.15 0.78
CA TYR A 163 -0.14 -0.86 1.17
C TYR A 163 1.30 -0.98 1.65
N TYR A 164 2.03 0.14 1.57
CA TYR A 164 3.41 0.27 2.02
C TYR A 164 3.68 -0.43 3.37
N SER A 165 4.79 -1.16 3.44
CA SER A 165 5.28 -1.95 4.58
C SER A 165 4.43 -3.17 4.95
N GLN A 166 3.39 -3.52 4.17
CA GLN A 166 2.76 -4.84 4.32
C GLN A 166 3.72 -5.94 3.85
N ILE A 167 3.76 -7.02 4.62
CA ILE A 167 4.56 -8.20 4.34
C ILE A 167 3.65 -9.31 3.81
N VAL A 168 3.98 -9.87 2.66
CA VAL A 168 3.19 -10.93 2.01
C VAL A 168 4.08 -12.03 1.45
N TRP A 169 3.51 -13.21 1.23
CA TRP A 169 4.21 -14.36 0.65
C TRP A 169 4.00 -14.40 -0.87
N ILE A 170 5.09 -14.58 -1.60
CA ILE A 170 5.08 -14.76 -3.06
C ILE A 170 5.43 -16.20 -3.39
N ASP A 171 4.56 -16.88 -4.12
CA ASP A 171 4.71 -18.30 -4.47
C ASP A 171 4.60 -18.57 -5.98
N GLY A 172 4.58 -17.52 -6.79
CA GLY A 172 4.51 -17.62 -8.24
C GLY A 172 4.98 -16.36 -8.94
N VAL A 173 5.55 -16.53 -10.12
CA VAL A 173 5.97 -15.44 -11.00
C VAL A 173 5.43 -15.71 -12.40
N LYS A 174 4.96 -14.67 -13.08
CA LYS A 174 4.64 -14.72 -14.52
C LYS A 174 5.09 -13.45 -15.21
N THR A 175 5.38 -13.56 -16.49
CA THR A 175 5.63 -12.41 -17.37
C THR A 175 4.43 -12.24 -18.29
N ASP A 176 3.95 -11.01 -18.47
CA ASP A 176 2.88 -10.72 -19.41
C ASP A 176 3.41 -10.44 -20.84
N ALA A 177 2.51 -10.10 -21.77
CA ALA A 177 2.87 -9.85 -23.16
C ALA A 177 3.58 -8.50 -23.39
N GLN A 178 3.73 -7.69 -22.34
CA GLN A 178 4.40 -6.40 -22.32
C GLN A 178 5.72 -6.47 -21.53
N ASP A 179 6.20 -7.68 -21.24
CA ASP A 179 7.39 -7.96 -20.46
C ASP A 179 7.32 -7.49 -18.98
N ASN A 180 6.13 -7.15 -18.47
CA ASN A 180 5.98 -6.86 -17.05
C ASN A 180 6.01 -8.16 -16.25
N ILE A 181 6.70 -8.12 -15.10
CA ILE A 181 6.78 -9.24 -14.18
C ILE A 181 5.70 -9.08 -13.11
N TRP A 182 4.94 -10.15 -12.90
CA TRP A 182 3.86 -10.21 -11.93
C TRP A 182 4.16 -11.27 -10.87
N TYR A 183 3.91 -10.91 -9.62
CA TYR A 183 3.98 -11.81 -8.48
C TYR A 183 2.61 -12.34 -8.11
N ARG A 184 2.55 -13.64 -7.83
CA ARG A 184 1.39 -14.28 -7.23
C ARG A 184 1.50 -14.07 -5.73
N VAL A 185 0.62 -13.24 -5.21
CA VAL A 185 0.52 -12.96 -3.79
C VAL A 185 -0.42 -13.98 -3.17
N SER A 186 0.07 -14.71 -2.18
CA SER A 186 -0.73 -15.60 -1.35
C SER A 186 -0.50 -15.31 0.13
N GLU A 187 -1.50 -15.62 0.94
CA GLU A 187 -1.40 -15.51 2.39
C GLU A 187 -1.55 -16.92 2.99
N PRO A 188 -0.44 -17.54 3.44
CA PRO A 188 -0.43 -18.95 3.83
C PRO A 188 -1.24 -19.23 5.11
N TYR A 189 -1.52 -18.20 5.91
CA TYR A 189 -2.21 -18.32 7.19
C TYR A 189 -3.34 -17.31 7.30
N GLY A 190 -4.53 -17.74 7.72
CA GLY A 190 -5.66 -16.82 7.97
C GLY A 190 -6.40 -16.32 6.71
N SER A 191 -5.98 -16.75 5.51
CA SER A 191 -6.68 -16.43 4.27
C SER A 191 -7.95 -17.26 4.07
N TYR A 192 -8.96 -16.66 3.46
CA TYR A 192 -10.14 -17.36 2.92
C TYR A 192 -9.83 -18.15 1.62
N GLY A 193 -8.56 -18.14 1.18
CA GLY A 193 -8.09 -18.79 -0.04
C GLY A 193 -8.06 -17.89 -1.27
N ASP A 194 -8.24 -16.57 -1.11
CA ASP A 194 -8.07 -15.60 -2.18
C ASP A 194 -6.58 -15.47 -2.52
N ILE A 195 -6.27 -15.50 -3.81
CA ILE A 195 -4.91 -15.40 -4.35
C ILE A 195 -4.91 -14.25 -5.34
N PHE A 196 -3.86 -13.45 -5.36
CA PHE A 196 -3.79 -12.26 -6.21
C PHE A 196 -2.58 -12.28 -7.14
N TRP A 197 -2.65 -11.47 -8.19
CA TRP A 197 -1.50 -11.04 -8.98
C TRP A 197 -1.27 -9.55 -8.74
N ALA A 198 -0.01 -9.19 -8.58
CA ALA A 198 0.43 -7.81 -8.37
C ALA A 198 1.73 -7.54 -9.18
N LEU A 199 1.97 -6.29 -9.58
CA LEU A 199 3.20 -5.94 -10.30
C LEU A 199 4.42 -6.09 -9.37
N ALA A 200 5.40 -6.89 -9.82
CA ALA A 200 6.50 -7.33 -8.99
C ALA A 200 7.44 -6.19 -8.56
N GLU A 201 7.54 -5.12 -9.35
CA GLU A 201 8.42 -3.96 -9.10
C GLU A 201 8.07 -3.22 -7.80
N GLY A 202 6.83 -3.32 -7.31
CA GLY A 202 6.40 -2.70 -6.05
C GLY A 202 6.85 -3.44 -4.78
N PHE A 203 7.51 -4.59 -4.93
CA PHE A 203 7.86 -5.48 -3.82
C PHE A 203 9.36 -5.60 -3.64
N ARG A 204 9.80 -5.48 -2.39
CA ARG A 204 11.18 -5.70 -1.98
C ARG A 204 11.28 -7.07 -1.30
N PRO A 205 12.12 -8.00 -1.78
CA PRO A 205 12.39 -9.25 -1.07
C PRO A 205 12.96 -8.98 0.32
N ILE A 206 12.46 -9.71 1.32
CA ILE A 206 13.03 -9.73 2.66
C ILE A 206 14.14 -10.77 2.68
N THR A 207 15.35 -10.34 2.97
CA THR A 207 16.53 -11.21 3.00
C THR A 207 16.63 -12.01 4.31
N GLN A 208 17.45 -13.06 4.32
CA GLN A 208 17.65 -13.85 5.53
C GLN A 208 18.36 -13.00 6.60
N GLU A 209 19.34 -12.20 6.18
CA GLU A 209 20.13 -11.32 7.02
C GLU A 209 19.26 -10.27 7.74
N GLU A 210 18.18 -9.80 7.12
CA GLU A 210 17.23 -8.86 7.73
C GLU A 210 16.43 -9.45 8.90
N VAL A 211 16.27 -10.77 8.94
CA VAL A 211 15.50 -11.47 9.98
C VAL A 211 16.40 -12.23 10.95
N GLU A 212 17.72 -12.14 10.78
CA GLU A 212 18.67 -12.77 11.68
C GLU A 212 18.63 -12.11 13.07
N PRO A 213 18.73 -12.90 14.16
CA PRO A 213 18.84 -12.33 15.50
C PRO A 213 20.05 -11.40 15.61
N ILE A 214 19.86 -10.21 16.20
CA ILE A 214 20.93 -9.21 16.37
C ILE A 214 22.06 -9.76 17.28
N SER A 215 21.70 -10.37 18.41
CA SER A 215 22.64 -10.95 19.39
C SER A 215 22.25 -12.41 19.71
N PRO A 216 22.50 -13.38 18.81
CA PRO A 216 22.03 -14.77 18.98
C PRO A 216 22.58 -15.47 20.22
N GLU A 217 23.78 -15.09 20.68
CA GLU A 217 24.46 -15.64 21.84
C GLU A 217 23.89 -15.21 23.20
N VAL A 218 23.07 -14.15 23.24
CA VAL A 218 22.47 -13.67 24.48
C VAL A 218 21.20 -14.46 24.79
N GLU A 219 21.25 -15.29 25.82
CA GLU A 219 20.12 -16.10 26.28
C GLU A 219 19.10 -15.30 27.10
N GLN A 220 19.58 -14.40 27.97
CA GLN A 220 18.72 -13.65 28.90
C GLN A 220 18.12 -12.42 28.21
N LYS A 221 17.06 -12.60 27.42
CA LYS A 221 16.34 -11.51 26.78
C LYS A 221 15.01 -11.24 27.47
N ARG A 222 14.70 -9.96 27.69
CA ARG A 222 13.45 -9.51 28.30
C ARG A 222 12.85 -8.37 27.51
N ILE A 223 11.55 -8.46 27.23
CA ILE A 223 10.76 -7.36 26.68
C ILE A 223 9.79 -6.91 27.78
N ILE A 224 9.85 -5.63 28.14
CA ILE A 224 8.91 -5.00 29.08
C ILE A 224 7.99 -4.10 28.27
N VAL A 225 6.70 -4.40 28.30
CA VAL A 225 5.65 -3.58 27.68
C VAL A 225 4.94 -2.81 28.79
N ASP A 226 5.10 -1.49 28.80
CA ASP A 226 4.37 -0.61 29.70
C ASP A 226 3.14 -0.05 28.94
N VAL A 227 1.99 -0.68 29.18
CA VAL A 227 0.72 -0.30 28.54
C VAL A 227 0.22 1.05 29.07
N SER A 228 0.47 1.37 30.33
CA SER A 228 0.04 2.63 30.93
C SER A 228 0.78 3.81 30.31
N ASN A 229 2.10 3.67 30.13
CA ASN A 229 2.92 4.68 29.51
C ASN A 229 3.01 4.54 27.98
N GLN A 230 2.48 3.48 27.37
CA GLN A 230 2.56 3.21 25.93
C GLN A 230 4.03 3.20 25.45
N SER A 231 4.85 2.36 26.09
CA SER A 231 6.26 2.17 25.73
C SER A 231 6.69 0.70 25.80
N ILE A 232 7.74 0.38 25.06
CA ILE A 232 8.43 -0.91 25.11
C ILE A 232 9.90 -0.67 25.45
N SER A 233 10.45 -1.52 26.32
CA SER A 233 11.87 -1.60 26.62
C SER A 233 12.35 -3.04 26.42
N CYS A 234 13.41 -3.22 25.65
CA CYS A 234 14.05 -4.52 25.42
C CYS A 234 15.40 -4.57 26.13
N TYR A 235 15.66 -5.69 26.79
CA TYR A 235 16.84 -5.92 27.61
C TYR A 235 17.61 -7.15 27.16
N GLU A 236 18.93 -7.05 27.23
CA GLU A 236 19.89 -8.15 27.17
C GLU A 236 20.58 -8.22 28.54
N GLY A 237 20.22 -9.24 29.33
CA GLY A 237 20.53 -9.33 30.75
C GLY A 237 19.92 -8.15 31.53
N ASN A 238 20.79 -7.30 32.06
CA ASN A 238 20.42 -6.10 32.81
C ASN A 238 20.58 -4.80 32.00
N THR A 239 21.02 -4.88 30.74
CA THR A 239 21.25 -3.72 29.88
C THR A 239 20.03 -3.48 28.99
N GLU A 240 19.48 -2.27 28.99
CA GLU A 240 18.45 -1.87 28.02
C GLU A 240 19.12 -1.62 26.66
N VAL A 241 18.72 -2.38 25.64
CA VAL A 241 19.28 -2.32 24.29
C VAL A 241 18.36 -1.62 23.30
N TYR A 242 17.07 -1.47 23.64
CA TYR A 242 16.10 -0.78 22.81
C TYR A 242 14.98 -0.19 23.65
N PHE A 243 14.55 1.02 23.28
CA PHE A 243 13.39 1.69 23.86
C PHE A 243 12.59 2.37 22.75
N ALA A 244 11.26 2.23 22.80
CA ALA A 244 10.38 2.94 21.88
C ALA A 244 9.02 3.26 22.50
N ARG A 245 8.39 4.33 21.99
CA ARG A 245 6.95 4.57 22.17
C ARG A 245 6.18 3.59 21.29
N ILE A 246 5.07 3.07 21.81
CA ILE A 246 4.21 2.13 21.10
C ILE A 246 2.75 2.59 21.18
N SER A 247 1.86 1.88 20.50
CA SER A 247 0.42 1.96 20.68
C SER A 247 -0.09 0.56 21.01
N SER A 248 0.05 0.14 22.28
CA SER A 248 -0.27 -1.22 22.74
C SER A 248 -1.75 -1.47 23.00
N GLY A 249 -2.62 -0.52 22.62
CA GLY A 249 -4.01 -0.51 23.04
C GLY A 249 -4.14 -0.16 24.52
N ALA A 250 -5.31 -0.43 25.09
CA ALA A 250 -5.59 -0.17 26.48
C ALA A 250 -6.06 -1.45 27.16
N LYS A 251 -5.86 -1.51 28.48
CA LYS A 251 -6.29 -2.62 29.33
C LYS A 251 -7.79 -2.53 29.60
N PHE A 252 -8.61 -2.66 28.56
CA PHE A 252 -10.06 -2.71 28.71
C PHE A 252 -10.63 -3.94 28.00
N ASP A 253 -11.66 -4.55 28.59
CA ASP A 253 -12.50 -5.54 27.91
C ASP A 253 -13.42 -4.87 26.86
N ALA A 254 -14.17 -5.68 26.11
CA ALA A 254 -15.10 -5.18 25.11
C ALA A 254 -16.27 -4.35 25.70
N GLN A 255 -16.45 -4.40 27.03
CA GLN A 255 -17.46 -3.65 27.78
C GLN A 255 -16.89 -2.35 28.39
N GLY A 256 -15.58 -2.11 28.26
CA GLY A 256 -14.89 -0.93 28.79
C GLY A 256 -14.43 -1.05 30.25
N ASN A 257 -14.44 -2.24 30.85
CA ASN A 257 -13.90 -2.47 32.19
C ASN A 257 -12.39 -2.69 32.14
N GLU A 258 -11.66 -2.21 33.15
CA GLU A 258 -10.21 -2.38 33.23
C GLU A 258 -9.83 -3.87 33.44
N VAL A 259 -8.79 -4.36 32.73
CA VAL A 259 -8.31 -5.77 32.78
C VAL A 259 -6.84 -5.94 33.12
#